data_AF-A0A845JXU8-F1
#
_entry.id   AF-A0A845JXU8-F1
#
_cell.length_a   1.000
_cell.length_b   1.000
_cell.length_c   1.000
_cell.angle_alpha   90.00
_cell.angle_beta   90.00
_cell.angle_gamma   90.00
#
_symmetry.space_group_name_H-M   'P 1'
#
loop_
_entity.id
_entity.type
_entity.pdbx_description
1 polymer ?
#
loop_
_entity_poly.entity_id
_entity_poly.type
_entity_poly.pdbx_seq_one_letter_code
_entity_poly.pdbx_strand_id
1 'polypeptide(L)'
;MNQKTTASFACKIEGIESSLDVSEFKKFDNQETDPKKLDQAIHNVSLGMELVSVVENAYDEIEAILSEVKPWVSPDLASNLENTQKSDFERKVSQKLQKLDQVAKSFKHNDQKFLDGSMSASANPDSHSFLVVGANGSPENRINLNKSLNIPLITSETLGLGDLSIGSPQKGLKGLMILENSLAIINRLKQRSSALRTHLKEIKRHLATAVENHCAANSAPDSYGQTREILRAATSFLRKDKREY
;
A
#
# COMPACT_ATOMS: atom_id res chain seq x y z
N MET A 1 -12.22 -11.11 -2.23
CA MET A 1 -10.80 -11.51 -2.21
C MET A 1 -10.70 -12.87 -1.54
N ASN A 2 -10.46 -13.94 -2.31
CA ASN A 2 -10.17 -15.26 -1.75
C ASN A 2 -8.68 -15.30 -1.40
N GLN A 3 -8.37 -15.22 -0.12
CA GLN A 3 -7.00 -15.32 0.40
C GLN A 3 -6.52 -16.76 0.23
N LYS A 4 -5.70 -17.00 -0.78
CA LYS A 4 -5.02 -18.29 -0.95
C LYS A 4 -3.74 -18.23 -0.14
N THR A 5 -3.73 -18.96 0.98
CA THR A 5 -2.60 -19.12 1.88
C THR A 5 -1.40 -19.66 1.10
N THR A 6 -0.42 -18.82 0.79
CA THR A 6 0.90 -19.26 0.33
C THR A 6 1.66 -19.82 1.53
N ALA A 7 2.29 -20.98 1.34
CA ALA A 7 3.05 -21.68 2.37
C ALA A 7 4.07 -20.74 3.02
N SER A 8 3.85 -20.44 4.30
CA SER A 8 4.76 -19.67 5.15
C SER A 8 6.08 -20.44 5.30
N PHE A 9 7.20 -19.69 5.37
CA PHE A 9 8.47 -20.16 5.93
C PHE A 9 8.31 -20.35 7.45
N ALA A 10 7.30 -21.12 7.85
CA ALA A 10 6.91 -21.28 9.23
C ALA A 10 8.05 -21.97 9.97
N CYS A 11 8.54 -21.30 11.02
CA CYS A 11 9.32 -21.90 12.08
C CYS A 11 8.74 -23.29 12.38
N LYS A 12 9.50 -24.37 12.18
CA LYS A 12 9.06 -25.73 12.52
C LYS A 12 8.85 -25.77 14.04
N ILE A 13 7.60 -25.61 14.47
CA ILE A 13 7.22 -25.91 15.84
C ILE A 13 7.25 -27.43 15.96
N GLU A 14 8.35 -27.99 16.47
CA GLU A 14 8.36 -29.39 16.90
C GLU A 14 7.41 -29.53 18.09
N GLY A 15 6.34 -30.31 17.90
CA GLY A 15 5.30 -30.52 18.90
C GLY A 15 5.88 -31.24 20.11
N ILE A 16 5.80 -30.61 21.27
CA ILE A 16 5.98 -31.29 22.55
C ILE A 16 4.65 -31.97 22.88
N GLU A 17 4.60 -33.31 22.85
CA GLU A 17 3.46 -34.08 23.36
C GLU A 17 3.17 -33.68 24.81
N SER A 18 2.01 -33.05 25.04
CA SER A 18 1.58 -32.58 26.35
C SER A 18 0.82 -33.69 27.09
N SER A 19 1.48 -34.38 28.02
CA SER A 19 0.83 -35.34 28.93
C SER A 19 0.50 -34.76 30.32
N LEU A 20 0.50 -33.44 30.48
CA LEU A 20 0.12 -32.76 31.73
C LEU A 20 -0.81 -31.59 31.39
N ASP A 21 -1.76 -31.30 32.27
CA ASP A 21 -2.79 -30.26 32.11
C ASP A 21 -2.15 -28.86 31.98
N VAL A 22 -1.89 -28.43 30.73
CA VAL A 22 -1.23 -27.14 30.38
C VAL A 22 -2.25 -26.01 30.24
N SER A 23 -3.47 -26.17 30.76
CA SER A 23 -4.55 -25.20 30.57
C SER A 23 -4.24 -23.82 31.21
N GLU A 24 -3.40 -23.76 32.23
CA GLU A 24 -2.92 -22.50 32.83
C GLU A 24 -1.73 -21.86 32.09
N PHE A 25 -0.92 -22.63 31.36
CA PHE A 25 0.31 -22.15 30.70
C PHE A 25 0.12 -21.72 29.23
N LYS A 26 -1.03 -22.05 28.61
CA LYS A 26 -1.46 -21.41 27.34
C LYS A 26 -1.70 -19.89 27.46
N LYS A 27 -1.65 -19.31 28.67
CA LYS A 27 -1.80 -17.87 28.91
C LYS A 27 -0.57 -17.03 28.54
N PHE A 28 0.59 -17.64 28.26
CA PHE A 28 1.80 -16.92 27.83
C PHE A 28 2.02 -16.91 26.31
N ASP A 29 1.13 -17.54 25.53
CA ASP A 29 1.02 -17.25 24.10
C ASP A 29 0.43 -15.83 23.98
N ASN A 30 1.29 -14.82 23.93
CA ASN A 30 0.87 -13.48 23.53
C ASN A 30 0.29 -13.61 22.11
N GLN A 31 -1.04 -13.70 22.01
CA GLN A 31 -1.74 -13.82 20.74
C GLN A 31 -1.45 -12.64 19.79
N GLU A 32 -0.90 -11.53 20.30
CA GLU A 32 -0.43 -10.38 19.53
C GLU A 32 0.93 -10.58 18.84
N THR A 33 1.71 -11.59 19.20
CA THR A 33 3.04 -11.83 18.60
C THR A 33 3.14 -13.16 17.84
N ASP A 34 2.01 -13.85 17.59
CA ASP A 34 2.00 -15.08 16.78
C ASP A 34 2.68 -14.82 15.41
N PRO A 35 3.79 -15.52 15.10
CA PRO A 35 4.57 -15.29 13.89
C PRO A 35 3.73 -15.45 12.61
N LYS A 36 2.67 -16.27 12.63
CA LYS A 36 1.75 -16.41 11.49
C LYS A 36 0.97 -15.13 11.20
N LYS A 37 0.59 -14.39 12.25
CA LYS A 37 -0.12 -13.12 12.10
C LYS A 37 0.81 -12.02 11.58
N LEU A 38 2.08 -12.04 12.00
CA LEU A 38 3.10 -11.14 11.48
C LEU A 38 3.45 -11.45 10.02
N ASP A 39 3.54 -12.73 9.63
CA ASP A 39 3.67 -13.14 8.22
C ASP A 39 2.51 -12.63 7.37
N GLN A 40 1.28 -12.75 7.88
CA GLN A 40 0.11 -12.21 7.20
C GLN A 40 0.18 -10.68 7.07
N ALA A 41 0.67 -9.98 8.09
CA ALA A 41 0.90 -8.54 8.03
C ALA A 41 1.95 -8.18 6.94
N ILE A 42 3.06 -8.92 6.84
CA ILE A 42 4.07 -8.75 5.79
C ILE A 42 3.45 -8.96 4.40
N HIS A 43 2.59 -9.96 4.25
CA HIS A 43 1.86 -10.21 3.01
C HIS A 43 0.92 -9.05 2.67
N ASN A 44 0.10 -8.59 3.63
CA ASN A 44 -0.79 -7.45 3.46
C ASN A 44 -0.01 -6.19 3.07
N VAL A 45 1.12 -5.90 3.73
CA VAL A 45 1.99 -4.77 3.39
C VAL A 45 2.50 -4.87 1.95
N SER A 46 2.83 -6.08 1.49
CA SER A 46 3.26 -6.30 0.10
C SER A 46 2.12 -6.03 -0.90
N LEU A 47 0.90 -6.48 -0.60
CA LEU A 47 -0.31 -6.12 -1.39
C LEU A 47 -0.57 -4.61 -1.38
N GLY A 48 -0.35 -3.95 -0.23
CA GLY A 48 -0.42 -2.50 -0.12
C GLY A 48 0.58 -1.80 -1.03
N MET A 49 1.81 -2.30 -1.12
CA MET A 49 2.83 -1.77 -2.04
C MET A 49 2.45 -1.98 -3.51
N GLU A 50 1.84 -3.12 -3.86
CA GLU A 50 1.31 -3.39 -5.21
C GLU A 50 0.20 -2.39 -5.58
N LEU A 51 -0.74 -2.14 -4.66
CA LEU A 51 -1.78 -1.12 -4.84
C LEU A 51 -1.19 0.27 -5.08
N VAL A 52 -0.19 0.67 -4.28
CA VAL A 52 0.49 1.95 -4.47
C VAL A 52 1.15 2.04 -5.86
N SER A 53 1.69 0.93 -6.37
CA SER A 53 2.25 0.90 -7.74
C SER A 53 1.19 1.06 -8.83
N VAL A 54 0.00 0.47 -8.67
CA VAL A 54 -1.13 0.70 -9.59
C VAL A 54 -1.54 2.17 -9.60
N VAL A 55 -1.61 2.79 -8.42
CA VAL A 55 -1.95 4.21 -8.26
C VAL A 55 -0.90 5.12 -8.90
N GLU A 56 0.39 4.82 -8.75
CA GLU A 56 1.45 5.61 -9.36
C GLU A 56 1.49 5.51 -10.88
N ASN A 57 1.27 4.31 -11.43
CA ASN A 57 1.11 4.14 -12.88
C ASN A 57 -0.07 4.98 -13.40
N ALA A 58 -1.13 5.11 -12.60
CA ALA A 58 -2.25 5.98 -12.94
C ALA A 58 -1.87 7.45 -13.04
N TYR A 59 -1.05 7.93 -12.12
CA TYR A 59 -0.55 9.30 -12.18
C TYR A 59 0.38 9.53 -13.37
N ASP A 60 1.22 8.56 -13.72
CA ASP A 60 2.11 8.67 -14.88
C ASP A 60 1.30 8.77 -16.19
N GLU A 61 0.22 8.01 -16.34
CA GLU A 61 -0.66 8.12 -17.51
C GLU A 61 -1.39 9.47 -17.59
N ILE A 62 -1.89 9.97 -16.46
CA ILE A 62 -2.54 11.29 -16.40
C ILE A 62 -1.52 12.42 -16.68
N GLU A 63 -0.34 12.36 -16.09
CA GLU A 63 0.75 13.32 -16.32
C GLU A 63 1.19 13.35 -17.78
N ALA A 64 1.30 12.18 -18.43
CA ALA A 64 1.61 12.08 -19.85
C ALA A 64 0.55 12.79 -20.70
N ILE A 65 -0.73 12.54 -20.44
CA ILE A 65 -1.83 13.20 -21.17
C ILE A 65 -1.79 14.72 -20.98
N LEU A 66 -1.59 15.20 -19.75
CA LEU A 66 -1.49 16.64 -19.47
C LEU A 66 -0.28 17.27 -20.20
N SER A 67 0.87 16.59 -20.20
CA SER A 67 2.08 17.06 -20.87
C SER A 67 1.91 17.17 -22.39
N GLU A 68 1.14 16.27 -23.00
CA GLU A 68 0.80 16.32 -24.42
C GLU A 68 -0.12 17.50 -24.79
N VAL A 69 -0.95 17.97 -23.86
CA VAL A 69 -1.86 19.13 -24.05
C VAL A 69 -1.09 20.45 -24.01
N LYS A 70 -0.01 20.52 -23.23
CA LYS A 70 0.81 21.73 -23.00
C LYS A 70 1.17 22.54 -24.25
N PRO A 71 1.73 21.94 -25.32
CA PRO A 71 2.10 22.72 -26.48
C PRO A 71 0.90 23.42 -27.12
N TRP A 72 -0.30 22.83 -27.10
CA TRP A 72 -1.46 23.37 -27.82
C TRP A 72 -2.11 24.56 -27.12
N VAL A 73 -1.95 24.68 -25.80
CA VAL A 73 -2.48 25.81 -25.01
C VAL A 73 -1.52 26.99 -24.92
N SER A 74 -0.39 26.97 -25.64
CA SER A 74 0.61 28.04 -25.59
C SER A 74 0.07 29.40 -26.09
N PRO A 75 0.28 30.51 -25.36
CA PRO A 75 -0.13 31.85 -25.79
C PRO A 75 0.47 32.26 -27.14
N ASP A 76 1.70 31.82 -27.43
CA ASP A 76 2.44 32.14 -28.67
C ASP A 76 1.81 31.49 -29.91
N LEU A 77 1.13 30.35 -29.72
CA LEU A 77 0.33 29.75 -30.77
C LEU A 77 -0.94 30.58 -30.98
N ALA A 78 -1.63 30.97 -29.91
CA ALA A 78 -2.91 31.67 -30.02
C ALA A 78 -2.84 33.02 -30.78
N SER A 79 -1.67 33.69 -30.78
CA SER A 79 -1.44 34.94 -31.52
C SER A 79 -1.19 34.76 -33.02
N ASN A 80 -0.69 33.59 -33.45
CA ASN A 80 -0.16 33.38 -34.81
C ASN A 80 -0.98 32.37 -35.64
N LEU A 81 -2.01 31.75 -35.07
CA LEU A 81 -2.82 30.73 -35.74
C LEU A 81 -4.00 31.33 -36.51
N GLU A 82 -4.26 30.77 -37.68
CA GLU A 82 -5.52 30.94 -38.39
C GLU A 82 -6.69 30.26 -37.64
N ASN A 83 -7.92 30.71 -37.88
CA ASN A 83 -9.11 30.17 -37.21
C ASN A 83 -9.28 28.65 -37.39
N THR A 84 -8.92 28.11 -38.56
CA THR A 84 -8.95 26.66 -38.83
C THR A 84 -7.96 25.91 -37.93
N GLN A 85 -6.73 26.40 -37.80
CA GLN A 85 -5.69 25.76 -36.98
C GLN A 85 -6.05 25.81 -35.49
N LYS A 86 -6.68 26.90 -35.04
CA LYS A 86 -7.23 27.01 -33.67
C LYS A 86 -8.28 25.92 -33.42
N SER A 87 -9.21 25.74 -34.36
CA SER A 87 -10.27 24.72 -34.25
C SER A 87 -9.72 23.28 -34.20
N ASP A 88 -8.63 23.00 -34.94
CA ASP A 88 -7.97 21.70 -34.91
C ASP A 88 -7.27 21.43 -33.57
N PHE A 89 -6.63 22.44 -32.98
CA PHE A 89 -6.04 22.32 -31.66
C PHE A 89 -7.09 22.18 -30.55
N GLU A 90 -8.18 22.93 -30.58
CA GLU A 90 -9.28 22.78 -29.63
C GLU A 90 -9.89 21.36 -29.71
N ARG A 91 -10.00 20.77 -30.91
CA ARG A 91 -10.39 19.37 -31.09
C ARG A 91 -9.39 18.40 -30.46
N LYS A 92 -8.08 18.59 -30.68
CA LYS A 92 -7.03 17.74 -30.08
C LYS A 92 -7.03 17.82 -28.56
N VAL A 93 -7.18 19.02 -28.00
CA VAL A 93 -7.33 19.22 -26.55
C VAL A 93 -8.55 18.45 -26.04
N SER A 94 -9.71 18.64 -26.66
CA SER A 94 -10.95 17.95 -26.27
C SER A 94 -10.80 16.42 -26.29
N GLN A 95 -10.16 15.87 -27.33
CA GLN A 95 -9.87 14.44 -27.43
C GLN A 95 -8.94 13.94 -26.31
N LYS A 96 -7.92 14.72 -25.93
CA LYS A 96 -7.03 14.35 -24.81
C LYS A 96 -7.72 14.44 -23.47
N LEU A 97 -8.58 15.42 -23.25
CA LEU A 97 -9.37 15.52 -22.01
C LEU A 97 -10.36 14.36 -21.87
N GLN A 98 -11.01 13.96 -22.96
CA GLN A 98 -11.84 12.75 -22.98
C GLN A 98 -11.03 11.49 -22.67
N LYS A 99 -9.81 11.38 -23.22
CA LYS A 99 -8.89 10.29 -22.90
C LYS A 99 -8.49 10.31 -21.42
N LEU A 100 -8.20 11.49 -20.86
CA LEU A 100 -7.89 11.66 -19.43
C LEU A 100 -9.02 11.10 -18.57
N ASP A 101 -10.27 11.48 -18.84
CA ASP A 101 -11.43 10.98 -18.11
C ASP A 101 -11.64 9.48 -18.27
N GLN A 102 -11.40 8.94 -19.46
CA GLN A 102 -11.49 7.51 -19.70
C GLN A 102 -10.44 6.74 -18.91
N VAL A 103 -9.20 7.22 -18.92
CA VAL A 103 -8.07 6.65 -18.18
C VAL A 103 -8.34 6.71 -16.67
N ALA A 104 -8.80 7.86 -16.16
CA ALA A 104 -9.16 8.00 -14.76
C ALA A 104 -10.25 6.99 -14.32
N LYS A 105 -11.22 6.71 -15.20
CA LYS A 105 -12.28 5.73 -14.95
C LYS A 105 -11.84 4.27 -15.07
N SER A 106 -10.81 3.98 -15.89
CA SER A 106 -10.34 2.61 -16.14
C SER A 106 -9.37 2.09 -15.08
N PHE A 107 -8.73 2.98 -14.32
CA PHE A 107 -7.84 2.58 -13.23
C PHE A 107 -8.58 1.91 -12.08
N LYS A 108 -8.47 0.58 -12.04
CA LYS A 108 -9.02 -0.27 -11.00
C LYS A 108 -8.06 -1.38 -10.59
N HIS A 109 -8.13 -1.78 -9.33
CA HIS A 109 -7.48 -2.98 -8.80
C HIS A 109 -8.51 -3.76 -8.00
N ASN A 110 -8.71 -5.03 -8.33
CA ASN A 110 -9.73 -5.88 -7.67
C ASN A 110 -11.12 -5.20 -7.60
N ASP A 111 -11.54 -4.57 -8.70
CA ASP A 111 -12.78 -3.82 -8.88
C ASP A 111 -12.94 -2.53 -8.05
N GLN A 112 -11.94 -2.17 -7.26
CA GLN A 112 -11.86 -0.87 -6.61
C GLN A 112 -11.27 0.17 -7.55
N LYS A 113 -11.98 1.28 -7.75
CA LYS A 113 -11.48 2.48 -8.44
C LYS A 113 -10.73 3.37 -7.45
N PHE A 114 -9.70 4.06 -7.92
CA PHE A 114 -8.87 4.91 -7.06
C PHE A 114 -9.03 6.40 -7.33
N LEU A 115 -9.34 6.76 -8.57
CA LEU A 115 -9.38 8.15 -9.03
C LEU A 115 -10.79 8.76 -9.05
N ASP A 116 -11.79 8.04 -8.53
CA ASP A 116 -13.20 8.47 -8.48
C ASP A 116 -13.56 9.27 -7.22
N GLY A 117 -12.56 9.59 -6.39
CA GLY A 117 -12.73 10.33 -5.13
C GLY A 117 -13.07 9.47 -3.91
N SER A 118 -13.33 8.17 -4.08
CA SER A 118 -13.55 7.23 -2.96
C SER A 118 -12.33 7.11 -2.03
N MET A 119 -11.14 7.43 -2.54
CA MET A 119 -9.86 7.42 -1.80
C MET A 119 -9.50 8.78 -1.19
N SER A 120 -10.41 9.76 -1.22
CA SER A 120 -10.21 11.07 -0.61
C SER A 120 -10.23 10.98 0.92
N ALA A 121 -9.45 11.82 1.59
CA ALA A 121 -9.49 11.96 3.04
C ALA A 121 -10.78 12.63 3.54
N SER A 122 -11.51 13.32 2.65
CA SER A 122 -12.82 13.92 2.94
C SER A 122 -13.99 13.01 2.57
N ALA A 123 -13.74 11.78 2.12
CA ALA A 123 -14.79 10.78 1.94
C ALA A 123 -15.44 10.44 3.29
N ASN A 124 -16.60 9.77 3.26
CA ASN A 124 -17.25 9.31 4.50
C ASN A 124 -16.25 8.43 5.29
N PRO A 125 -15.93 8.74 6.57
CA PRO A 125 -15.00 7.95 7.37
C PRO A 125 -15.32 6.45 7.43
N ASP A 126 -16.61 6.09 7.38
CA ASP A 126 -17.07 4.70 7.41
C ASP A 126 -16.75 3.94 6.11
N SER A 127 -16.47 4.67 5.04
CA SER A 127 -16.05 4.14 3.72
C SER A 127 -14.54 4.11 3.53
N HIS A 128 -13.76 4.55 4.52
CA HIS A 128 -12.31 4.57 4.40
C HIS A 128 -11.73 3.17 4.28
N SER A 129 -10.76 3.01 3.38
CA SER A 129 -10.01 1.79 3.20
C SER A 129 -8.87 1.71 4.21
N PHE A 130 -8.75 0.56 4.89
CA PHE A 130 -7.69 0.31 5.86
C PHE A 130 -6.82 -0.88 5.44
N LEU A 131 -5.51 -0.70 5.54
CA LEU A 131 -4.54 -1.76 5.37
C LEU A 131 -4.12 -2.28 6.74
N VAL A 132 -4.34 -3.57 7.00
CA VAL A 132 -3.84 -4.21 8.23
C VAL A 132 -2.35 -4.49 8.06
N VAL A 133 -1.53 -3.83 8.87
CA VAL A 133 -0.06 -3.88 8.82
C VAL A 133 0.57 -4.42 10.11
N GLY A 134 -0.23 -4.94 11.02
CA GLY A 134 0.22 -5.57 12.25
C GLY A 134 -0.52 -6.88 12.54
N ALA A 135 -0.34 -7.41 13.75
CA ALA A 135 -0.80 -8.76 14.09
C ALA A 135 -2.33 -8.91 14.13
N ASN A 136 -3.09 -7.82 14.25
CA ASN A 136 -4.54 -7.89 14.33
C ASN A 136 -5.22 -6.68 13.67
N GLY A 137 -6.55 -6.62 13.79
CA GLY A 137 -7.37 -5.58 13.21
C GLY A 137 -7.58 -4.33 14.07
N SER A 138 -6.80 -4.10 15.11
CA SER A 138 -6.97 -2.90 15.93
C SER A 138 -6.53 -1.63 15.18
N PRO A 139 -7.02 -0.44 15.57
CA PRO A 139 -6.68 0.82 14.91
C PRO A 139 -5.17 1.10 14.82
N GLU A 140 -4.39 0.70 15.83
CA GLU A 140 -2.94 0.85 15.89
C GLU A 140 -2.19 -0.09 14.92
N ASN A 141 -2.82 -1.21 14.53
CA ASN A 141 -2.27 -2.17 13.56
C ASN A 141 -2.75 -1.90 12.13
N ARG A 142 -3.33 -0.73 11.86
CA ARG A 142 -3.91 -0.38 10.56
C ARG A 142 -3.44 0.97 10.05
N ILE A 143 -3.24 1.04 8.73
CA ILE A 143 -3.03 2.30 8.02
C ILE A 143 -4.33 2.69 7.32
N ASN A 144 -4.77 3.93 7.53
CA ASN A 144 -5.87 4.51 6.76
C ASN A 144 -5.36 5.01 5.40
N LEU A 145 -5.71 4.29 4.32
CA LEU A 145 -5.24 4.58 2.98
C LEU A 145 -5.81 5.91 2.43
N ASN A 146 -7.05 6.25 2.78
CA ASN A 146 -7.67 7.53 2.41
C ASN A 146 -6.92 8.73 2.98
N LYS A 147 -6.42 8.64 4.22
CA LYS A 147 -5.63 9.71 4.83
C LYS A 147 -4.22 9.77 4.23
N SER A 148 -3.58 8.63 4.04
CA SER A 148 -2.22 8.56 3.48
C SER A 148 -2.18 9.05 2.03
N LEU A 149 -3.01 8.46 1.16
CA LEU A 149 -3.07 8.78 -0.27
C LEU A 149 -3.87 10.05 -0.54
N ASN A 150 -5.08 10.17 0.03
CA ASN A 150 -6.07 11.26 -0.16
C ASN A 150 -6.13 11.69 -1.63
N ILE A 151 -6.65 10.77 -2.43
CA ILE A 151 -6.81 10.96 -3.85
C ILE A 151 -8.18 11.59 -4.06
N PRO A 152 -8.28 12.86 -4.49
CA PRO A 152 -9.56 13.45 -4.83
C PRO A 152 -10.11 12.82 -6.11
N LEU A 153 -11.35 13.15 -6.48
CA LEU A 153 -11.87 12.83 -7.80
C LEU A 153 -10.99 13.51 -8.87
N ILE A 154 -10.44 12.72 -9.81
CA ILE A 154 -9.62 13.21 -10.93
C ILE A 154 -10.43 13.07 -12.22
N THR A 155 -10.85 14.20 -12.78
CA THR A 155 -11.43 14.34 -14.12
C THR A 155 -10.91 15.62 -14.75
N SER A 156 -11.10 15.80 -16.06
CA SER A 156 -10.80 17.08 -16.70
C SER A 156 -11.58 18.22 -16.07
N GLU A 157 -12.80 17.97 -15.58
CA GLU A 157 -13.61 18.97 -14.89
C GLU A 157 -13.04 19.33 -13.51
N THR A 158 -12.70 18.35 -12.66
CA THR A 158 -12.15 18.64 -11.31
C THR A 158 -10.76 19.24 -11.33
N LEU A 159 -10.01 19.01 -12.42
CA LEU A 159 -8.74 19.70 -12.70
C LEU A 159 -8.92 21.10 -13.31
N GLY A 160 -10.16 21.50 -13.63
CA GLY A 160 -10.48 22.81 -14.21
C GLY A 160 -10.21 22.93 -15.71
N LEU A 161 -9.98 21.81 -16.40
CA LEU A 161 -9.62 21.73 -17.81
C LEU A 161 -10.83 21.74 -18.77
N GLY A 162 -12.06 21.60 -18.25
CA GLY A 162 -13.28 21.52 -19.06
C GLY A 162 -13.53 22.70 -19.99
N ASP A 163 -13.05 23.89 -19.61
CA ASP A 163 -13.22 25.15 -20.37
C ASP A 163 -11.93 25.64 -21.04
N LEU A 164 -10.97 24.75 -21.30
CA LEU A 164 -9.74 25.13 -22.03
C LEU A 164 -10.07 25.64 -23.44
N SER A 165 -9.64 26.86 -23.75
CA SER A 165 -9.82 27.48 -25.08
C SER A 165 -8.54 28.20 -25.51
N ILE A 166 -8.27 28.18 -26.82
CA ILE A 166 -7.06 28.75 -27.44
C ILE A 166 -7.43 29.97 -28.31
N GLY A 167 -8.68 30.45 -28.20
CA GLY A 167 -9.21 31.51 -29.07
C GLY A 167 -8.44 32.85 -29.02
N SER A 168 -7.75 33.14 -27.91
CA SER A 168 -6.92 34.34 -27.76
C SER A 168 -5.67 34.08 -26.90
N PRO A 169 -4.63 34.92 -26.98
CA PRO A 169 -3.45 34.82 -26.12
C PRO A 169 -3.77 34.79 -24.62
N GLN A 170 -4.75 35.60 -24.18
CA GLN A 170 -5.18 35.62 -22.77
C GLN A 170 -5.82 34.29 -22.34
N LYS A 171 -6.62 33.66 -23.22
CA LYS A 171 -7.21 32.36 -22.95
C LYS A 171 -6.15 31.25 -22.94
N GLY A 172 -5.19 31.30 -23.87
CA GLY A 172 -4.03 30.39 -23.87
C GLY A 172 -3.23 30.49 -22.58
N LEU A 173 -2.92 31.70 -22.11
CA LEU A 173 -2.20 31.90 -20.84
C LEU A 173 -2.96 31.32 -19.64
N LYS A 174 -4.27 31.58 -19.56
CA LYS A 174 -5.13 30.98 -18.52
C LYS A 174 -5.11 29.45 -18.60
N GLY A 175 -5.18 28.90 -19.82
CA GLY A 175 -5.16 27.46 -20.04
C GLY A 175 -3.83 26.82 -19.62
N LEU A 176 -2.71 27.46 -19.92
CA LEU A 176 -1.39 27.03 -19.47
C LEU A 176 -1.30 27.05 -17.93
N MET A 177 -1.80 28.09 -17.27
CA MET A 177 -1.82 28.15 -15.80
C MET A 177 -2.64 27.01 -15.17
N ILE A 178 -3.80 26.69 -15.74
CA ILE A 178 -4.65 25.58 -15.28
C ILE A 178 -3.92 24.24 -15.47
N LEU A 179 -3.23 24.06 -16.59
CA LEU A 179 -2.47 22.85 -16.88
C LEU A 179 -1.29 22.67 -15.92
N GLU A 180 -0.52 23.73 -15.65
CA GLU A 180 0.57 23.70 -14.67
C GLU A 180 0.06 23.39 -13.26
N ASN A 181 -1.08 23.97 -12.86
CA ASN A 181 -1.71 23.63 -11.59
C ASN A 181 -2.16 22.16 -11.53
N SER A 182 -2.70 21.63 -12.64
CA SER A 182 -3.08 20.22 -12.76
C SER A 182 -1.87 19.29 -12.61
N LEU A 183 -0.78 19.58 -13.31
CA LEU A 183 0.50 18.85 -13.17
C LEU A 183 1.03 18.93 -11.73
N ALA A 184 0.94 20.09 -11.08
CA ALA A 184 1.35 20.24 -9.69
C ALA A 184 0.49 19.38 -8.73
N ILE A 185 -0.83 19.27 -8.98
CA ILE A 185 -1.71 18.37 -8.21
C ILE A 185 -1.27 16.92 -8.38
N ILE A 186 -1.07 16.44 -9.61
CA ILE A 186 -0.64 15.06 -9.87
C ILE A 186 0.71 14.77 -9.23
N ASN A 187 1.67 15.69 -9.33
CA ASN A 187 2.98 15.56 -8.69
C ASN A 187 2.90 15.46 -7.16
N ARG A 188 2.02 16.22 -6.51
CA ARG A 188 1.76 16.09 -5.07
C ARG A 188 1.19 14.71 -4.73
N LEU A 189 0.28 14.17 -5.55
CA LEU A 189 -0.28 12.83 -5.34
C LEU A 189 0.79 11.73 -5.50
N LYS A 190 1.70 11.88 -6.47
CA LYS A 190 2.88 11.00 -6.63
C LYS A 190 3.80 11.04 -5.41
N GLN A 191 4.11 12.23 -4.91
CA GLN A 191 4.93 12.40 -3.69
C GLN A 191 4.33 11.67 -2.48
N ARG A 192 3.01 11.78 -2.29
CA ARG A 192 2.30 11.11 -1.18
C ARG A 192 2.29 9.59 -1.31
N SER A 193 2.14 9.09 -2.52
CA SER A 193 2.19 7.64 -2.80
C SER A 193 3.59 7.08 -2.55
N SER A 194 4.63 7.82 -2.94
CA SER A 194 6.02 7.50 -2.65
C SER A 194 6.32 7.51 -1.14
N ALA A 195 5.79 8.50 -0.40
CA ALA A 195 5.91 8.55 1.05
C ALA A 195 5.23 7.34 1.72
N LEU A 196 4.02 6.97 1.29
CA LEU A 196 3.35 5.77 1.78
C LEU A 196 4.15 4.51 1.44
N ARG A 197 4.69 4.36 0.22
CA ARG A 197 5.51 3.20 -0.12
C ARG A 197 6.75 3.11 0.77
N THR A 198 7.42 4.22 1.04
CA THR A 198 8.59 4.26 1.93
C THR A 198 8.20 3.80 3.33
N HIS A 199 7.08 4.28 3.84
CA HIS A 199 6.56 3.85 5.14
C HIS A 199 6.20 2.35 5.17
N LEU A 200 5.57 1.82 4.12
CA LEU A 200 5.26 0.40 3.99
C LEU A 200 6.51 -0.47 3.94
N LYS A 201 7.56 -0.05 3.22
CA LYS A 201 8.86 -0.74 3.21
C LYS A 201 9.46 -0.82 4.61
N GLU A 202 9.39 0.27 5.36
CA GLU A 202 9.90 0.33 6.72
C GLU A 202 9.11 -0.57 7.67
N ILE A 203 7.77 -0.57 7.57
CA ILE A 203 6.93 -1.48 8.35
C ILE A 203 7.25 -2.93 8.02
N LYS A 204 7.39 -3.28 6.73
CA LYS A 204 7.77 -4.63 6.30
C LYS A 204 9.08 -5.08 6.93
N ARG A 205 10.08 -4.18 6.98
CA ARG A 205 11.38 -4.43 7.63
C ARG A 205 11.21 -4.70 9.12
N HIS A 206 10.44 -3.86 9.82
CA HIS A 206 10.16 -4.04 11.25
C HIS A 206 9.41 -5.35 11.55
N LEU A 207 8.42 -5.70 10.74
CA LEU A 207 7.69 -6.97 10.88
C LEU A 207 8.61 -8.17 10.67
N ALA A 208 9.51 -8.13 9.67
CA ALA A 208 10.46 -9.21 9.43
C ALA A 208 11.40 -9.40 10.65
N THR A 209 11.95 -8.31 11.20
CA THR A 209 12.75 -8.37 12.43
C THR A 209 11.95 -8.88 13.62
N ALA A 210 10.66 -8.51 13.75
CA ALA A 210 9.80 -9.04 14.81
C ALA A 210 9.58 -10.55 14.67
N VAL A 211 9.38 -11.06 13.45
CA VAL A 211 9.29 -12.50 13.18
C VAL A 211 10.59 -13.22 13.53
N GLU A 212 11.75 -12.67 13.14
CA GLU A 212 13.07 -13.24 13.47
C GLU A 212 13.30 -13.30 14.98
N ASN A 213 13.01 -12.21 15.69
CA ASN A 213 13.14 -12.15 17.15
C ASN A 213 12.20 -13.15 17.85
N HIS A 214 10.97 -13.31 17.37
CA HIS A 214 10.03 -14.29 17.90
C HIS A 214 10.48 -15.73 17.63
N CYS A 215 11.00 -16.00 16.43
CA CYS A 215 11.59 -17.30 16.11
C CYS A 215 12.78 -17.59 17.03
N ALA A 216 13.66 -16.61 17.25
CA ALA A 216 14.81 -16.74 18.15
C ALA A 216 14.36 -17.01 19.59
N ALA A 217 13.38 -16.27 20.11
CA ALA A 217 12.83 -16.49 21.44
C ALA A 217 12.19 -17.88 21.59
N ASN A 218 11.46 -18.35 20.58
CA ASN A 218 10.86 -19.70 20.59
C ASN A 218 11.90 -20.82 20.43
N SER A 219 13.01 -20.56 19.74
CA SER A 219 14.11 -21.51 19.57
C SER A 219 15.10 -21.50 20.73
N ALA A 220 15.10 -20.43 21.53
CA ALA A 220 15.87 -20.38 22.74
C ALA A 220 15.33 -21.50 23.64
N PRO A 221 16.18 -22.44 24.07
CA PRO A 221 15.72 -23.56 24.87
C PRO A 221 14.99 -23.01 26.09
N ASP A 222 13.76 -23.46 26.30
CA ASP A 222 13.10 -23.28 27.58
C ASP A 222 14.10 -23.78 28.62
N SER A 223 14.51 -22.92 29.56
CA SER A 223 15.39 -23.31 30.66
C SER A 223 14.89 -24.60 31.33
N TYR A 224 13.57 -24.82 31.30
CA TYR A 224 12.88 -26.04 31.70
C TYR A 224 13.17 -27.27 30.83
N GLY A 225 13.26 -27.15 29.50
CA GLY A 225 13.66 -28.23 28.60
C GLY A 225 15.11 -28.65 28.81
N GLN A 226 16.03 -27.68 28.94
CA GLN A 226 17.40 -27.96 29.36
C GLN A 226 17.44 -28.61 30.75
N THR A 227 16.68 -28.08 31.71
CA THR A 227 16.58 -28.64 33.07
C THR A 227 16.01 -30.07 33.06
N ARG A 228 15.04 -30.36 32.19
CA ARG A 228 14.48 -31.71 31.99
C ARG A 228 15.52 -32.67 31.43
N GLU A 229 16.27 -32.27 30.41
CA GLU A 229 17.33 -33.10 29.85
C GLU A 229 18.46 -33.34 30.87
N ILE A 230 18.81 -32.32 31.66
CA ILE A 230 19.77 -32.46 32.78
C ILE A 230 19.24 -33.43 33.84
N LEU A 231 17.98 -33.30 34.25
CA LEU A 231 17.34 -34.20 35.22
C LEU A 231 17.26 -35.64 34.69
N ARG A 232 16.95 -35.81 33.40
CA ARG A 232 16.90 -37.11 32.74
C ARG A 232 18.29 -37.74 32.69
N ALA A 233 19.31 -36.98 32.33
CA ALA A 233 20.70 -37.42 32.31
C ALA A 233 21.16 -37.83 33.72
N ALA A 234 20.90 -37.02 34.74
CA ALA A 234 21.23 -37.32 36.14
C ALA A 234 20.53 -38.60 36.63
N THR A 235 19.25 -38.77 36.31
CA THR A 235 18.48 -39.97 36.68
C THR A 235 19.03 -41.22 35.97
N SER A 236 19.44 -41.10 34.71
CA SER A 236 20.05 -42.21 33.96
C SER A 236 21.40 -42.64 34.53
N PHE A 237 22.19 -41.69 35.01
CA PHE A 237 23.49 -41.92 35.63
C PHE A 237 23.34 -42.70 36.95
N LEU A 238 22.43 -42.26 37.82
CA LEU A 238 22.11 -42.95 39.07
C LEU A 238 21.58 -44.38 38.86
N ARG A 239 20.90 -44.64 37.74
CA ARG A 239 20.40 -45.98 37.40
C ARG A 239 21.46 -46.89 36.77
N LYS A 240 22.61 -46.34 36.38
CA LYS A 240 23.75 -47.09 35.84
C LYS A 240 24.66 -47.57 36.98
N ASP A 241 24.94 -46.70 37.96
CA ASP A 241 25.66 -47.06 39.19
C ASP A 241 25.00 -48.22 39.97
N LYS A 242 23.66 -48.24 40.04
CA LYS A 242 22.93 -49.33 40.70
C LYS A 242 22.97 -50.69 39.97
N ARG A 243 23.52 -50.76 38.76
CA ARG A 243 23.64 -52.00 37.97
C ARG A 243 25.05 -52.56 37.92
N GLU A 244 26.03 -51.88 38.53
CA GLU A 244 27.43 -52.32 38.61
C GLU A 244 27.80 -52.93 39.98
N TYR A 245 26.81 -53.22 40.83
CA TYR A 245 26.94 -54.01 42.07
C TYR A 245 26.01 -55.22 42.06
#